data_AF-A0A9P1F131-F1
#
_entry.id   AF-A0A9P1F131-F1
#
_cell.length_a   1.000
_cell.length_b   1.000
_cell.length_c   1.000
_cell.angle_alpha   90.00
_cell.angle_beta   90.00
_cell.angle_gamma   90.00
#
_symmetry.space_group_name_H-M   'P 1'
#
loop_
_entity.id
_entity.type
_entity.pdbx_description
1 polymer ?
#
loop_
_entity_poly.entity_id
_entity_poly.type
_entity_poly.pdbx_seq_one_letter_code
_entity_poly.pdbx_strand_id
1 'polypeptide(L)'
;MLLNECLEPIPPKYMQSPDEPSDTWTDEMYKNCLAVYATLMPADQMLLMPLAAVYSSGNNTFKRVVLRILEPVFRQLSQSMVITLIEDCPPGAETLVARLVVLLTERTTPTPELIQKMKTLHDERKMDNRALLPIIGGLEKEQVMRLIPTFIFRNEYQKSVNVLFRKLYTVRNQQTGELVFDAIEIIQEYHRILPKDDHEKTFLINNLEFLLEPALLKPDTASQAIEAIFKWDEVPPLFLYSLSILYRKFKTFESFVANLFYKVTEKKMWRLSERWKQAFYDCIKELKTKAYPAVLSFVTFEEYEELKEVLGKEVLSEFKAIYLTMATSQQNSMDERIKEELHDKEREARERDRKSRKEERKEKEKTRERERARDAEKEHRSRR
;
A
#
# COMPACT_ATOMS: atom_id res chain seq x y z
N MET A 1 14.01 13.16 48.21
CA MET A 1 14.42 12.00 47.39
C MET A 1 15.07 12.55 46.15
N LEU A 2 16.37 12.32 45.99
CA LEU A 2 17.15 12.93 44.92
C LEU A 2 17.00 12.05 43.70
N LEU A 3 16.52 12.58 42.58
CA LEU A 3 16.39 11.82 41.33
C LEU A 3 17.72 11.17 40.92
N ASN A 4 18.85 11.76 41.32
CA ASN A 4 20.19 11.23 41.17
C ASN A 4 20.42 9.87 41.85
N GLU A 5 19.68 9.54 42.92
CA GLU A 5 19.76 8.22 43.56
C GLU A 5 19.39 7.10 42.57
N CYS A 6 18.56 7.39 41.56
CA CYS A 6 18.21 6.43 40.50
C CYS A 6 19.38 6.07 39.58
N LEU A 7 20.51 6.78 39.68
CA LEU A 7 21.73 6.51 38.92
C LEU A 7 22.70 5.59 39.66
N GLU A 8 22.48 5.36 40.95
CA GLU A 8 23.35 4.50 41.76
C GLU A 8 23.26 3.04 41.30
N PRO A 9 24.35 2.27 41.38
CA PRO A 9 24.37 0.88 40.93
C PRO A 9 23.43 -0.02 41.75
N ILE A 10 23.16 0.35 42.99
CA ILE A 10 22.35 -0.41 43.96
C ILE A 10 21.29 0.52 44.56
N PRO A 11 20.03 0.08 44.70
CA PRO A 11 19.00 0.89 45.34
C PRO A 11 19.34 1.19 46.80
N PRO A 12 19.10 2.42 47.30
CA PRO A 12 19.29 2.75 48.70
C PRO A 12 18.55 1.80 49.64
N LYS A 13 19.15 1.50 50.80
CA LYS A 13 18.63 0.52 51.77
C LYS A 13 17.17 0.76 52.20
N TYR A 14 16.73 2.02 52.23
CA TYR A 14 15.36 2.37 52.59
C TYR A 14 14.30 2.03 51.51
N MET A 15 14.73 1.70 50.28
CA MET A 15 13.86 1.22 49.20
C MET A 15 13.87 -0.30 49.04
N GLN A 16 14.81 -0.97 49.70
CA GLN A 16 14.90 -2.43 49.67
C GLN A 16 13.83 -3.01 50.60
N SER A 17 13.24 -4.14 50.21
CA SER A 17 12.34 -4.87 51.09
C SER A 17 13.11 -5.36 52.32
N PRO A 18 12.59 -5.22 53.55
CA PRO A 18 13.25 -5.73 54.75
C PRO A 18 13.47 -7.25 54.73
N ASP A 19 12.60 -7.97 54.02
CA ASP A 19 12.56 -9.44 54.01
C ASP A 19 13.41 -10.06 52.88
N GLU A 20 13.63 -9.33 51.79
CA GLU A 20 14.47 -9.75 50.65
C GLU A 20 15.26 -8.53 50.12
N PRO A 21 16.49 -8.29 50.62
CA PRO A 21 17.33 -7.23 50.09
C PRO A 21 17.75 -7.58 48.66
N SER A 22 17.31 -6.76 47.71
CA SER A 22 17.70 -6.88 46.31
C SER A 22 18.69 -5.79 45.95
N ASP A 23 19.85 -6.19 45.43
CA ASP A 23 20.83 -5.27 44.88
C ASP A 23 20.46 -4.77 43.48
N THR A 24 19.28 -5.16 42.98
CA THR A 24 18.79 -4.78 41.65
C THR A 24 17.64 -3.81 41.73
N TRP A 25 17.72 -2.75 40.93
CA TRP A 25 16.62 -1.82 40.76
C TRP A 25 15.39 -2.50 40.13
N THR A 26 14.24 -2.35 40.79
CA THR A 26 12.95 -2.83 40.26
C THR A 26 12.13 -1.70 39.64
N ASP A 27 11.19 -2.03 38.75
CA ASP A 27 10.24 -1.07 38.16
C ASP A 27 9.47 -0.31 39.26
N GLU A 28 9.15 -0.98 40.39
CA GLU A 28 8.43 -0.39 41.52
C GLU A 28 9.28 0.62 42.31
N MET A 29 10.57 0.31 42.52
CA MET A 29 11.50 1.26 43.13
C MET A 29 11.60 2.55 42.30
N TYR A 30 11.81 2.43 40.98
CA TYR A 30 11.84 3.61 40.11
C TYR A 30 10.51 4.36 40.08
N LYS A 31 9.38 3.65 40.09
CA LYS A 31 8.05 4.28 40.16
C LYS A 31 7.89 5.10 41.44
N ASN A 32 8.34 4.59 42.58
CA ASN A 32 8.31 5.32 43.85
C ASN A 32 9.20 6.56 43.82
N CYS A 33 10.39 6.48 43.21
CA CYS A 33 11.27 7.63 42.99
C CYS A 33 10.60 8.74 42.17
N LEU A 34 9.89 8.32 41.10
CA LEU A 34 9.26 9.23 40.16
C LEU A 34 7.90 9.75 40.63
N ALA A 35 7.33 9.20 41.70
CA ALA A 35 6.00 9.60 42.20
C ALA A 35 5.96 11.10 42.56
N VAL A 36 7.02 11.62 43.16
CA VAL A 36 7.15 13.06 43.49
C VAL A 36 7.28 13.91 42.22
N TYR A 37 8.05 13.46 41.24
CA TYR A 37 8.13 14.15 39.95
C TYR A 37 6.78 14.12 39.21
N ALA A 38 6.05 13.02 39.30
CA ALA A 38 4.75 12.87 38.67
C ALA A 38 3.69 13.85 39.24
N THR A 39 3.77 14.14 40.55
CA THR A 39 2.85 15.08 41.20
C THR A 39 3.26 16.53 41.04
N LEU A 40 4.56 16.84 41.06
CA LEU A 40 5.06 18.22 41.04
C LEU A 40 5.23 18.79 39.64
N MET A 41 5.64 18.00 38.65
CA MET A 41 5.94 18.49 37.30
C MET A 41 4.76 19.15 36.57
N PRO A 42 3.48 18.79 36.78
CA PRO A 42 2.36 19.58 36.27
C PRO A 42 2.33 21.03 36.80
N ALA A 43 2.81 21.27 38.02
CA ALA A 43 2.81 22.58 38.68
C ALA A 43 4.14 23.33 38.49
N ASP A 44 5.26 22.62 38.48
CA ASP A 44 6.60 23.17 38.23
C ASP A 44 7.25 22.52 37.00
N GLN A 45 7.15 23.27 35.92
CA GLN A 45 7.65 22.93 34.61
C GLN A 45 9.18 23.01 34.51
N MET A 46 9.87 23.65 35.46
CA MET A 46 11.34 23.72 35.52
C MET A 46 11.98 22.36 35.83
N LEU A 47 11.20 21.40 36.31
CA LEU A 47 11.65 20.04 36.63
C LEU A 47 11.97 19.19 35.38
N LEU A 48 11.59 19.65 34.17
CA LEU A 48 11.83 18.90 32.93
C LEU A 48 13.32 18.77 32.59
N MET A 49 14.09 19.86 32.71
CA MET A 49 15.53 19.86 32.39
C MET A 49 16.35 18.99 33.35
N PRO A 50 16.18 19.09 34.70
CA PRO A 50 16.81 18.17 35.64
C PRO A 50 16.42 16.71 35.39
N LEU A 51 15.15 16.44 35.08
CA LEU A 51 14.72 15.08 34.71
C LEU A 51 15.46 14.59 33.46
N ALA A 52 15.58 15.41 32.42
CA ALA A 52 16.27 15.04 31.20
C ALA A 52 17.77 14.74 31.44
N ALA A 53 18.42 15.49 32.32
CA ALA A 53 19.82 15.27 32.70
C ALA A 53 20.03 13.96 33.47
N VAL A 54 19.09 13.57 34.33
CA VAL A 54 19.15 12.25 34.99
C VAL A 54 18.76 11.15 34.00
N TYR A 55 17.75 11.39 33.17
CA TYR A 55 17.32 10.46 32.14
C TYR A 55 18.47 10.10 31.20
N SER A 56 19.25 11.06 30.71
CA SER A 56 20.38 10.80 29.80
C SER A 56 21.36 9.78 30.35
N SER A 57 21.67 9.89 31.64
CA SER A 57 22.65 9.07 32.36
C SER A 57 22.07 7.75 32.90
N GLY A 58 20.73 7.61 32.90
CA GLY A 58 20.06 6.43 33.44
C GLY A 58 20.14 5.20 32.52
N ASN A 59 20.00 4.01 33.12
CA ASN A 59 19.96 2.76 32.39
C ASN A 59 18.63 2.58 31.61
N ASN A 60 18.57 1.56 30.75
CA ASN A 60 17.40 1.29 29.89
C ASN A 60 16.11 1.00 30.68
N THR A 61 16.22 0.39 31.86
CA THR A 61 15.06 0.11 32.73
C THR A 61 14.49 1.41 33.27
N PHE A 62 15.35 2.28 33.83
CA PHE A 62 14.95 3.60 34.30
C PHE A 62 14.31 4.43 33.19
N LYS A 63 14.97 4.52 32.01
CA LYS A 63 14.43 5.24 30.85
C LYS A 63 13.04 4.74 30.46
N ARG A 64 12.82 3.42 30.47
CA ARG A 64 11.51 2.81 30.18
C ARG A 64 10.46 3.19 31.24
N VAL A 65 10.80 3.13 32.52
CA VAL A 65 9.89 3.48 33.61
C VAL A 65 9.54 4.98 33.56
N VAL A 66 10.52 5.86 33.33
CA VAL A 66 10.29 7.31 33.15
C VAL A 66 9.27 7.57 32.03
N LEU A 67 9.52 7.01 30.83
CA LEU A 67 8.62 7.22 29.69
C LEU A 67 7.20 6.68 29.93
N ARG A 68 7.05 5.62 30.75
CA ARG A 68 5.76 5.02 31.07
C ARG A 68 5.01 5.80 32.16
N ILE A 69 5.68 6.08 33.28
CA ILE A 69 5.07 6.66 34.48
C ILE A 69 4.78 8.14 34.30
N LEU A 70 5.67 8.87 33.61
CA LEU A 70 5.50 10.32 33.41
C LEU A 70 4.76 10.66 32.12
N GLU A 71 4.33 9.69 31.31
CA GLU A 71 3.53 9.97 30.10
C GLU A 71 2.31 10.88 30.37
N PRO A 72 1.48 10.67 31.43
CA PRO A 72 0.34 11.54 31.71
C PRO A 72 0.74 13.00 31.99
N VAL A 73 1.94 13.20 32.54
CA VAL A 73 2.50 14.51 32.83
C VAL A 73 3.10 15.14 31.58
N PHE A 74 3.82 14.35 30.77
CA PHE A 74 4.35 14.77 29.48
C PHE A 74 3.26 15.24 28.51
N ARG A 75 2.07 14.63 28.60
CA ARG A 75 0.85 15.07 27.90
C ARG A 75 0.30 16.41 28.39
N GLN A 76 0.88 17.07 29.39
CA GLN A 76 0.44 18.39 29.85
C GLN A 76 1.45 19.48 29.49
N LEU A 77 2.62 19.11 28.97
CA LEU A 77 3.67 20.05 28.59
C LEU A 77 3.26 20.90 27.38
N SER A 78 3.70 22.15 27.40
CA SER A 78 3.52 23.12 26.31
C SER A 78 4.61 22.99 25.24
N GLN A 79 4.38 23.57 24.06
CA GLN A 79 5.40 23.56 22.99
C GLN A 79 6.67 24.30 23.38
N SER A 80 6.54 25.44 24.08
CA SER A 80 7.69 26.25 24.49
C SER A 80 8.66 25.48 25.38
N MET A 81 8.15 24.69 26.33
CA MET A 81 9.00 23.86 27.18
C MET A 81 9.76 22.78 26.40
N VAL A 82 9.08 22.12 25.47
CA VAL A 82 9.71 21.07 24.65
C VAL A 82 10.77 21.69 23.74
N ILE A 83 10.54 22.91 23.24
CA ILE A 83 11.53 23.68 22.47
C ILE A 83 12.77 23.94 23.33
N THR A 84 12.63 24.46 24.56
CA THR A 84 13.77 24.70 25.46
C THR A 84 14.55 23.42 25.75
N LEU A 85 13.86 22.28 25.94
CA LEU A 85 14.54 21.00 26.12
C LEU A 85 15.27 20.54 24.84
N ILE A 86 14.75 20.83 23.65
CA ILE A 86 15.41 20.50 22.38
C ILE A 86 16.69 21.35 22.23
N GLU A 87 16.63 22.64 22.58
CA GLU A 87 17.77 23.56 22.52
C GLU A 87 18.94 23.10 23.40
N ASP A 88 18.64 22.76 24.66
CA ASP A 88 19.65 22.34 25.63
C ASP A 88 19.60 20.82 25.89
N CYS A 89 19.32 20.02 24.85
CA CYS A 89 19.11 18.57 25.00
C CYS A 89 20.37 17.86 25.54
N PRO A 90 20.29 17.22 26.73
CA PRO A 90 21.39 16.42 27.25
C PRO A 90 21.69 15.22 26.32
N PRO A 91 22.97 14.91 26.02
CA PRO A 91 23.31 13.75 25.20
C PRO A 91 22.81 12.45 25.82
N GLY A 92 22.03 11.66 25.08
CA GLY A 92 21.39 10.44 25.60
C GLY A 92 19.92 10.61 26.01
N ALA A 93 19.37 11.84 25.93
CA ALA A 93 17.96 12.16 26.16
C ALA A 93 17.12 12.27 24.87
N GLU A 94 17.68 11.93 23.71
CA GLU A 94 17.02 12.06 22.40
C GLU A 94 15.72 11.24 22.32
N THR A 95 15.68 10.07 22.98
CA THR A 95 14.48 9.24 23.06
C THR A 95 13.37 9.86 23.90
N LEU A 96 13.72 10.66 24.91
CA LEU A 96 12.76 11.45 25.68
C LEU A 96 12.18 12.55 24.81
N VAL A 97 13.04 13.35 24.16
CA VAL A 97 12.62 14.42 23.23
C VAL A 97 11.70 13.87 22.15
N ALA A 98 12.10 12.79 21.47
CA ALA A 98 11.28 12.17 20.44
C ALA A 98 9.89 11.75 20.97
N ARG A 99 9.82 11.21 22.19
CA ARG A 99 8.53 10.85 22.81
C ARG A 99 7.68 12.08 23.14
N LEU A 100 8.28 13.14 23.66
CA LEU A 100 7.56 14.39 23.97
C LEU A 100 6.98 15.02 22.71
N VAL A 101 7.74 15.07 21.61
CA VAL A 101 7.27 15.59 20.32
C VAL A 101 6.11 14.75 19.78
N VAL A 102 6.15 13.42 19.89
CA VAL A 102 5.00 12.56 19.53
C VAL A 102 3.76 12.94 20.35
N LEU A 103 3.87 12.97 21.69
CA LEU A 103 2.73 13.26 22.58
C LEU A 103 2.17 14.68 22.40
N LEU A 104 3.01 15.62 21.99
CA LEU A 104 2.63 17.00 21.73
C LEU A 104 1.89 17.15 20.39
N THR A 105 2.41 16.49 19.36
CA THR A 105 1.84 16.53 17.99
C THR A 105 0.55 15.73 17.83
N GLU A 106 0.26 14.81 18.77
CA GLU A 106 -1.06 14.14 18.85
C GLU A 106 -2.19 15.09 19.24
N ARG A 107 -1.88 16.20 19.94
CA ARG A 107 -2.87 17.11 20.55
C ARG A 107 -2.89 18.48 19.87
N THR A 108 -1.72 18.94 19.42
CA THR A 108 -1.53 20.28 18.89
C THR A 108 -0.67 20.23 17.65
N THR A 109 -0.97 21.06 16.66
CA THR A 109 -0.13 21.15 15.48
C THR A 109 1.21 21.82 15.84
N PRO A 110 2.36 21.25 15.45
CA PRO A 110 3.67 21.79 15.84
C PRO A 110 3.92 23.17 15.23
N THR A 111 4.53 24.08 16.00
CA THR A 111 4.96 25.40 15.51
C THR A 111 6.17 25.28 14.56
N PRO A 112 6.38 26.22 13.63
CA PRO A 112 7.56 26.24 12.76
C PRO A 112 8.87 26.19 13.54
N GLU A 113 8.92 26.87 14.69
CA GLU A 113 10.08 26.86 15.59
C GLU A 113 10.39 25.47 16.13
N LEU A 114 9.38 24.74 16.63
CA LEU A 114 9.54 23.36 17.10
C LEU A 114 10.04 22.44 15.98
N ILE A 115 9.49 22.57 14.78
CA ILE A 115 9.88 21.76 13.62
C ILE A 115 11.34 22.02 13.27
N GLN A 116 11.75 23.29 13.22
CA GLN A 116 13.13 23.65 12.89
C GLN A 116 14.12 23.16 13.94
N LYS A 117 13.84 23.36 15.23
CA LYS A 117 14.71 22.92 16.33
C LYS A 117 14.84 21.41 16.38
N MET A 118 13.71 20.69 16.21
CA MET A 118 13.70 19.23 16.15
C MET A 118 14.47 18.69 14.94
N LYS A 119 14.36 19.36 13.76
CA LYS A 119 15.14 19.02 12.57
C LYS A 119 16.64 19.21 12.80
N THR A 120 17.05 20.34 13.35
CA THR A 120 18.46 20.60 13.70
C THR A 120 19.00 19.54 14.66
N LEU A 121 18.29 19.23 15.75
CA LEU A 121 18.70 18.20 16.70
C LEU A 121 18.79 16.82 16.03
N HIS A 122 17.81 16.46 15.20
CA HIS A 122 17.80 15.20 14.46
C HIS A 122 19.07 15.03 13.60
N ASP A 123 19.43 16.07 12.84
CA ASP A 123 20.54 16.03 11.91
C ASP A 123 21.90 16.05 12.64
N GLU A 124 22.05 16.87 13.68
CA GLU A 124 23.27 16.97 14.49
C GLU A 124 23.56 15.69 15.28
N ARG A 125 22.52 15.07 15.86
CA ARG A 125 22.64 13.86 16.69
C ARG A 125 22.44 12.56 15.92
N LYS A 126 22.14 12.63 14.61
CA LYS A 126 21.81 11.48 13.75
C LYS A 126 20.73 10.59 14.39
N MET A 127 19.64 11.24 14.80
CA MET A 127 18.52 10.54 15.44
C MET A 127 17.84 9.55 14.48
N ASP A 128 17.02 8.67 15.05
CA ASP A 128 16.19 7.76 14.27
C ASP A 128 15.18 8.54 13.40
N ASN A 129 15.09 8.23 12.10
CA ASN A 129 14.20 8.91 11.16
C ASN A 129 12.72 8.89 11.57
N ARG A 130 12.29 7.94 12.42
CA ARG A 130 10.92 7.92 12.98
C ARG A 130 10.61 9.16 13.82
N ALA A 131 11.63 9.81 14.38
CA ALA A 131 11.48 11.07 15.12
C ALA A 131 11.00 12.24 14.24
N LEU A 132 11.13 12.12 12.91
CA LEU A 132 10.62 13.11 11.94
C LEU A 132 9.13 12.92 11.62
N LEU A 133 8.56 11.72 11.83
CA LEU A 133 7.15 11.45 11.51
C LEU A 133 6.18 12.43 12.21
N PRO A 134 6.33 12.74 13.52
CA PRO A 134 5.51 13.75 14.20
C PRO A 134 5.42 15.09 13.47
N ILE A 135 6.54 15.56 12.90
CA ILE A 135 6.71 16.89 12.33
C ILE A 135 6.71 16.91 10.79
N ILE A 136 6.42 15.77 10.14
CA ILE A 136 6.60 15.58 8.70
C ILE A 136 5.89 16.65 7.85
N GLY A 137 4.78 17.20 8.34
CA GLY A 137 4.02 18.25 7.65
C GLY A 137 4.69 19.61 7.50
N GLY A 138 5.74 19.89 8.28
CA GLY A 138 6.53 21.11 8.12
C GLY A 138 7.92 20.87 7.56
N LEU A 139 8.19 19.66 7.07
CA LEU A 139 9.45 19.37 6.38
C LEU A 139 9.36 19.77 4.91
N GLU A 140 10.52 20.02 4.31
CA GLU A 140 10.63 20.22 2.88
C GLU A 140 10.18 18.97 2.12
N LYS A 141 9.44 19.19 1.04
CA LYS A 141 8.86 18.12 0.24
C LYS A 141 9.93 17.16 -0.29
N GLU A 142 11.04 17.69 -0.81
CA GLU A 142 12.16 16.90 -1.32
C GLU A 142 12.81 16.05 -0.21
N GLN A 143 12.84 16.57 1.01
CA GLN A 143 13.33 15.81 2.17
C GLN A 143 12.39 14.65 2.48
N VAL A 144 11.08 14.88 2.45
CA VAL A 144 10.06 13.84 2.66
C VAL A 144 10.14 12.76 1.59
N MET A 145 10.31 13.12 0.31
CA MET A 145 10.46 12.15 -0.78
C MET A 145 11.70 11.26 -0.57
N ARG A 146 12.81 11.80 -0.05
CA ARG A 146 14.00 11.02 0.29
C ARG A 146 13.79 10.07 1.49
N LEU A 147 12.85 10.37 2.38
CA LEU A 147 12.51 9.48 3.49
C LEU A 147 11.76 8.23 3.02
N ILE A 148 10.93 8.32 1.98
CA ILE A 148 10.10 7.19 1.51
C ILE A 148 10.93 5.93 1.23
N PRO A 149 11.96 5.94 0.36
CA PRO A 149 12.82 4.77 0.13
C PRO A 149 13.53 4.29 1.40
N THR A 150 13.95 5.23 2.26
CA THR A 150 14.65 4.91 3.52
C THR A 150 13.76 4.08 4.45
N PHE A 151 12.49 4.45 4.59
CA PHE A 151 11.51 3.70 5.38
C PHE A 151 11.16 2.34 4.78
N ILE A 152 11.09 2.26 3.44
CA ILE A 152 10.72 1.01 2.74
C ILE A 152 11.84 -0.02 2.76
N PHE A 153 13.10 0.38 2.59
CA PHE A 153 14.20 -0.60 2.44
C PHE A 153 14.86 -1.02 3.75
N ARG A 154 14.68 -0.25 4.82
CA ARG A 154 15.25 -0.60 6.12
C ARG A 154 14.29 -1.43 6.95
N ASN A 155 14.77 -2.59 7.40
CA ASN A 155 13.96 -3.53 8.20
C ASN A 155 13.46 -2.89 9.52
N GLU A 156 14.29 -2.07 10.17
CA GLU A 156 13.96 -1.34 11.41
C GLU A 156 12.76 -0.38 11.27
N TYR A 157 12.45 0.06 10.04
CA TYR A 157 11.39 1.02 9.76
C TYR A 157 10.10 0.39 9.22
N GLN A 158 10.07 -0.92 8.93
CA GLN A 158 8.89 -1.59 8.36
C GLN A 158 7.62 -1.38 9.20
N LYS A 159 7.74 -1.40 10.53
CA LYS A 159 6.62 -1.16 11.46
C LYS A 159 6.06 0.26 11.38
N SER A 160 6.81 1.19 10.78
CA SER A 160 6.47 2.61 10.68
C SER A 160 6.05 3.03 9.27
N VAL A 161 6.14 2.17 8.26
CA VAL A 161 5.76 2.50 6.87
C VAL A 161 4.29 2.86 6.75
N ASN A 162 3.40 2.13 7.43
CA ASN A 162 1.98 2.49 7.50
C ASN A 162 1.79 3.89 8.13
N VAL A 163 2.51 4.18 9.23
CA VAL A 163 2.43 5.49 9.88
C VAL A 163 2.91 6.62 8.97
N LEU A 164 3.96 6.37 8.18
CA LEU A 164 4.45 7.29 7.16
C LEU A 164 3.36 7.60 6.13
N PHE A 165 2.80 6.60 5.44
CA PHE A 165 1.76 6.84 4.43
C PHE A 165 0.49 7.45 5.00
N ARG A 166 0.08 7.02 6.20
CA ARG A 166 -1.04 7.67 6.90
C ARG A 166 -0.80 9.16 7.06
N LYS A 167 0.39 9.56 7.52
CA LYS A 167 0.70 10.98 7.68
C LYS A 167 0.79 11.71 6.34
N LEU A 168 1.41 11.11 5.32
CA LEU A 168 1.48 11.72 3.98
C LEU A 168 0.10 12.03 3.41
N TYR A 169 -0.90 11.16 3.65
CA TYR A 169 -2.25 11.36 3.13
C TYR A 169 -3.19 12.17 4.03
N THR A 170 -2.86 12.39 5.30
CA THR A 170 -3.78 13.07 6.24
C THR A 170 -3.29 14.40 6.77
N VAL A 171 -1.99 14.70 6.66
CA VAL A 171 -1.43 15.94 7.21
C VAL A 171 -1.91 17.15 6.40
N ARG A 172 -2.41 18.16 7.12
CA ARG A 172 -2.99 19.38 6.54
C ARG A 172 -2.21 20.62 6.95
N ASN A 173 -2.15 21.58 6.03
CA ASN A 173 -1.60 22.89 6.29
C ASN A 173 -2.53 23.66 7.24
N GLN A 174 -1.96 24.30 8.25
CA GLN A 174 -2.74 25.02 9.27
C GLN A 174 -3.47 26.26 8.73
N GLN A 175 -2.87 26.94 7.74
CA GLN A 175 -3.38 28.19 7.21
C GLN A 175 -4.44 27.95 6.13
N THR A 176 -4.20 26.97 5.24
CA THR A 176 -5.10 26.70 4.11
C THR A 176 -6.11 25.59 4.39
N GLY A 177 -5.84 24.71 5.37
CA GLY A 177 -6.65 23.52 5.64
C GLY A 177 -6.51 22.40 4.58
N GLU A 178 -5.74 22.66 3.52
CA GLU A 178 -5.48 21.71 2.43
C GLU A 178 -4.45 20.66 2.85
N LEU A 179 -4.39 19.55 2.11
CA LEU A 179 -3.37 18.53 2.33
C LEU A 179 -1.98 19.10 2.00
N VAL A 180 -0.99 18.78 2.82
CA VAL A 180 0.40 19.23 2.58
C VAL A 180 1.02 18.49 1.40
N PHE A 181 0.65 17.22 1.21
CA PHE A 181 1.19 16.36 0.15
C PHE A 181 0.08 15.95 -0.80
N ASP A 182 0.39 15.94 -2.10
CA ASP A 182 -0.49 15.37 -3.11
C ASP A 182 -0.32 13.85 -3.15
N ALA A 183 -1.42 13.13 -2.92
CA ALA A 183 -1.41 11.67 -2.95
C ALA A 183 -1.02 11.10 -4.33
N ILE A 184 -1.38 11.79 -5.43
CA ILE A 184 -0.99 11.35 -6.78
C ILE A 184 0.52 11.37 -6.91
N GLU A 185 1.14 12.47 -6.49
CA GLU A 185 2.58 12.63 -6.53
C GLU A 185 3.30 11.62 -5.63
N ILE A 186 2.80 11.36 -4.42
CA ILE A 186 3.40 10.36 -3.53
C ILE A 186 3.40 8.97 -4.18
N ILE A 187 2.30 8.60 -4.83
CA ILE A 187 2.20 7.33 -5.55
C ILE A 187 3.18 7.32 -6.74
N GLN A 188 3.30 8.41 -7.48
CA GLN A 188 4.27 8.54 -8.57
C GLN A 188 5.72 8.42 -8.08
N GLU A 189 6.09 9.15 -7.03
CA GLU A 189 7.43 9.07 -6.42
C GLU A 189 7.74 7.66 -5.93
N TYR A 190 6.77 6.97 -5.32
CA TYR A 190 6.93 5.57 -4.93
C TYR A 190 7.25 4.66 -6.13
N HIS A 191 6.59 4.87 -7.26
CA HIS A 191 6.80 4.08 -8.47
C HIS A 191 8.10 4.40 -9.21
N ARG A 192 8.76 5.53 -8.90
CA ARG A 192 10.09 5.88 -9.41
C ARG A 192 11.22 5.16 -8.65
N ILE A 193 10.93 4.54 -7.50
CA ILE A 193 11.93 3.86 -6.69
C ILE A 193 12.41 2.59 -7.39
N LEU A 194 13.70 2.52 -7.69
CA LEU A 194 14.33 1.38 -8.34
C LEU A 194 14.98 0.46 -7.28
N PRO A 195 14.53 -0.80 -7.12
CA PRO A 195 15.17 -1.75 -6.23
C PRO A 195 16.48 -2.26 -6.82
N LYS A 196 17.51 -2.34 -5.97
CA LYS A 196 18.85 -2.84 -6.33
C LYS A 196 18.87 -4.36 -6.44
N ASP A 197 18.15 -5.05 -5.55
CA ASP A 197 18.09 -6.50 -5.46
C ASP A 197 16.65 -7.02 -5.26
N ASP A 198 16.48 -8.34 -5.23
CA ASP A 198 15.17 -8.99 -5.08
C ASP A 198 14.57 -8.79 -3.67
N HIS A 199 15.40 -8.49 -2.67
CA HIS A 199 14.94 -8.24 -1.32
C HIS A 199 14.32 -6.83 -1.20
N GLU A 200 14.99 -5.80 -1.73
CA GLU A 200 14.42 -4.45 -1.89
C GLU A 200 13.15 -4.47 -2.75
N LYS A 201 13.14 -5.26 -3.84
CA LYS A 201 11.94 -5.47 -4.66
C LYS A 201 10.78 -6.01 -3.82
N THR A 202 11.04 -7.03 -3.00
CA THR A 202 10.03 -7.63 -2.12
C THR A 202 9.47 -6.61 -1.13
N PHE A 203 10.31 -5.76 -0.55
CA PHE A 203 9.85 -4.66 0.31
C PHE A 203 8.97 -3.66 -0.44
N LEU A 204 9.33 -3.26 -1.66
CA LEU A 204 8.50 -2.35 -2.46
C LEU A 204 7.13 -2.97 -2.76
N ILE A 205 7.08 -4.24 -3.14
CA ILE A 205 5.81 -4.91 -3.45
C ILE A 205 4.95 -5.02 -2.19
N ASN A 206 5.51 -5.47 -1.07
CA ASN A 206 4.76 -5.65 0.17
C ASN A 206 4.20 -4.33 0.72
N ASN A 207 4.96 -3.23 0.60
CA ASN A 207 4.54 -1.92 1.11
C ASN A 207 3.50 -1.20 0.21
N LEU A 208 3.21 -1.71 -1.00
CA LEU A 208 2.09 -1.22 -1.82
C LEU A 208 0.75 -1.36 -1.08
N GLU A 209 0.62 -2.35 -0.18
CA GLU A 209 -0.55 -2.52 0.68
C GLU A 209 -0.86 -1.27 1.48
N PHE A 210 0.16 -0.59 2.01
CA PHE A 210 0.00 0.63 2.80
C PHE A 210 -0.13 1.87 1.92
N LEU A 211 0.56 1.90 0.78
CA LEU A 211 0.48 3.01 -0.18
C LEU A 211 -0.93 3.14 -0.76
N LEU A 212 -1.59 2.03 -1.07
CA LEU A 212 -2.88 1.96 -1.77
C LEU A 212 -4.02 1.56 -0.82
N GLU A 213 -4.03 2.11 0.39
CA GLU A 213 -5.02 1.81 1.44
C GLU A 213 -6.35 2.60 1.21
N PRO A 214 -7.49 1.94 0.95
CA PRO A 214 -8.76 2.62 0.66
C PRO A 214 -9.29 3.50 1.79
N ALA A 215 -8.91 3.22 3.04
CA ALA A 215 -9.29 4.05 4.18
C ALA A 215 -8.65 5.46 4.14
N LEU A 216 -7.54 5.62 3.40
CA LEU A 216 -6.78 6.85 3.30
C LEU A 216 -6.84 7.47 1.91
N LEU A 217 -7.02 6.64 0.88
CA LEU A 217 -6.96 7.06 -0.52
C LEU A 217 -8.34 6.93 -1.19
N LYS A 218 -8.81 8.04 -1.77
CA LYS A 218 -10.07 8.02 -2.54
C LYS A 218 -9.89 7.21 -3.83
N PRO A 219 -10.92 6.45 -4.26
CA PRO A 219 -10.87 5.67 -5.49
C PRO A 219 -10.47 6.52 -6.71
N ASP A 220 -11.07 7.70 -6.88
CA ASP A 220 -10.78 8.61 -7.99
C ASP A 220 -9.29 9.04 -8.04
N THR A 221 -8.73 9.42 -6.90
CA THR A 221 -7.30 9.78 -6.77
C THR A 221 -6.39 8.60 -7.09
N ALA A 222 -6.74 7.38 -6.63
CA ALA A 222 -5.99 6.17 -6.93
C ALA A 222 -5.98 5.86 -8.44
N SER A 223 -7.15 5.95 -9.10
CA SER A 223 -7.24 5.75 -10.55
C SER A 223 -6.42 6.78 -11.31
N GLN A 224 -6.51 8.06 -10.96
CA GLN A 224 -5.76 9.12 -11.63
C GLN A 224 -4.26 8.93 -11.48
N ALA A 225 -3.77 8.53 -10.31
CA ALA A 225 -2.35 8.27 -10.09
C ALA A 225 -1.82 7.12 -10.96
N ILE A 226 -2.54 6.00 -10.99
CA ILE A 226 -2.16 4.84 -11.79
C ILE A 226 -2.27 5.13 -13.30
N GLU A 227 -3.30 5.84 -13.74
CA GLU A 227 -3.39 6.29 -15.14
C GLU A 227 -2.24 7.22 -15.53
N ALA A 228 -1.81 8.11 -14.62
CA ALA A 228 -0.68 8.98 -14.85
C ALA A 228 0.63 8.18 -14.99
N ILE A 229 0.83 7.14 -14.18
CA ILE A 229 1.99 6.24 -14.29
C ILE A 229 1.97 5.47 -15.61
N PHE A 230 0.81 4.98 -16.06
CA PHE A 230 0.71 4.27 -17.34
C PHE A 230 1.08 5.14 -18.56
N LYS A 231 0.97 6.46 -18.43
CA LYS A 231 1.32 7.44 -19.48
C LYS A 231 2.81 7.76 -19.53
N TRP A 232 3.63 7.24 -18.62
CA TRP A 232 5.08 7.42 -18.67
C TRP A 232 5.69 6.74 -19.90
N ASP A 233 6.78 7.29 -20.40
CA ASP A 233 7.56 6.69 -21.49
C ASP A 233 8.09 5.30 -21.08
N GLU A 234 8.60 5.22 -19.85
CA GLU A 234 9.04 3.98 -19.21
C GLU A 234 8.18 3.68 -17.98
N VAL A 235 7.22 2.77 -18.15
CA VAL A 235 6.42 2.27 -17.03
C VAL A 235 7.27 1.30 -16.20
N PRO A 236 7.24 1.34 -14.85
CA PRO A 236 7.97 0.39 -14.02
C PRO A 236 7.19 -0.93 -13.86
N PRO A 237 7.85 -2.10 -13.70
CA PRO A 237 7.17 -3.37 -13.42
C PRO A 237 6.28 -3.33 -12.16
N LEU A 238 6.61 -2.46 -11.20
CA LEU A 238 5.84 -2.22 -9.97
C LEU A 238 4.37 -1.85 -10.27
N PHE A 239 4.12 -1.24 -11.43
CA PHE A 239 2.79 -0.90 -11.91
C PHE A 239 1.81 -2.08 -11.91
N LEU A 240 2.24 -3.25 -12.37
CA LEU A 240 1.38 -4.45 -12.44
C LEU A 240 1.02 -4.97 -11.05
N TYR A 241 1.96 -4.90 -10.10
CA TYR A 241 1.68 -5.22 -8.70
C TYR A 241 0.66 -4.23 -8.11
N SER A 242 0.78 -2.94 -8.41
CA SER A 242 -0.21 -1.93 -8.01
C SER A 242 -1.60 -2.21 -8.57
N LEU A 243 -1.72 -2.67 -9.82
CA LEU A 243 -3.00 -3.11 -10.37
C LEU A 243 -3.60 -4.27 -9.57
N SER A 244 -2.79 -5.26 -9.18
CA SER A 244 -3.25 -6.38 -8.36
C SER A 244 -3.75 -5.93 -6.99
N ILE A 245 -3.02 -5.01 -6.32
CA ILE A 245 -3.44 -4.46 -5.02
C ILE A 245 -4.77 -3.70 -5.18
N LEU A 246 -4.90 -2.86 -6.21
CA LEU A 246 -6.12 -2.11 -6.45
C LEU A 246 -7.32 -3.02 -6.74
N TYR A 247 -7.14 -4.04 -7.57
CA TYR A 247 -8.16 -5.04 -7.85
C TYR A 247 -8.68 -5.72 -6.59
N ARG A 248 -7.76 -6.06 -5.67
CA ARG A 248 -8.11 -6.73 -4.41
C ARG A 248 -8.77 -5.79 -3.39
N LYS A 249 -8.29 -4.55 -3.26
CA LYS A 249 -8.73 -3.63 -2.21
C LYS A 249 -9.93 -2.75 -2.59
N PHE A 250 -10.05 -2.36 -3.85
CA PHE A 250 -11.11 -1.46 -4.31
C PHE A 250 -12.18 -2.23 -5.08
N LYS A 251 -13.34 -2.47 -4.45
CA LYS A 251 -14.44 -3.26 -5.05
C LYS A 251 -14.95 -2.73 -6.40
N THR A 252 -14.79 -1.43 -6.67
CA THR A 252 -15.23 -0.78 -7.92
C THR A 252 -14.20 -0.87 -9.05
N PHE A 253 -12.98 -1.39 -8.78
CA PHE A 253 -11.85 -1.32 -9.70
C PHE A 253 -11.77 -2.48 -10.69
N GLU A 254 -12.66 -3.46 -10.61
CA GLU A 254 -12.65 -4.65 -11.47
C GLU A 254 -12.56 -4.29 -12.96
N SER A 255 -13.46 -3.44 -13.47
CA SER A 255 -13.46 -3.04 -14.88
C SER A 255 -12.29 -2.11 -15.24
N PHE A 256 -11.92 -1.21 -14.33
CA PHE A 256 -10.82 -0.28 -14.51
C PHE A 256 -9.48 -1.02 -14.66
N VAL A 257 -9.19 -1.92 -13.72
CA VAL A 257 -7.96 -2.72 -13.72
C VAL A 257 -7.92 -3.65 -14.93
N ALA A 258 -9.02 -4.33 -15.26
CA ALA A 258 -9.06 -5.22 -16.44
C ALA A 258 -8.76 -4.45 -17.74
N ASN A 259 -9.32 -3.25 -17.91
CA ASN A 259 -9.05 -2.41 -19.07
C ASN A 259 -7.58 -1.97 -19.13
N LEU A 260 -7.03 -1.50 -18.01
CA LEU A 260 -5.66 -1.02 -17.98
C LEU A 260 -4.64 -2.15 -18.17
N PHE A 261 -4.91 -3.33 -17.58
CA PHE A 261 -4.15 -4.55 -17.84
C PHE A 261 -4.20 -4.95 -19.31
N TYR A 262 -5.38 -4.87 -19.97
CA TYR A 262 -5.50 -5.12 -21.41
C TYR A 262 -4.58 -4.19 -22.22
N LYS A 263 -4.57 -2.88 -21.92
CA LYS A 263 -3.71 -1.90 -22.62
C LYS A 263 -2.22 -2.14 -22.41
N VAL A 264 -1.80 -2.52 -21.19
CA VAL A 264 -0.41 -2.94 -20.92
C VAL A 264 -0.06 -4.17 -21.75
N THR A 265 -1.00 -5.09 -21.86
CA THR A 265 -0.81 -6.33 -22.60
C THR A 265 -0.71 -6.08 -24.12
N GLU A 266 -1.58 -5.22 -24.65
CA GLU A 266 -1.50 -4.79 -26.04
C GLU A 266 -0.13 -4.17 -26.40
N LYS A 267 0.45 -3.38 -25.46
CA LYS A 267 1.80 -2.80 -25.59
C LYS A 267 2.94 -3.81 -25.38
N LYS A 268 2.65 -5.08 -25.08
CA LYS A 268 3.63 -6.18 -24.88
C LYS A 268 4.72 -5.89 -23.86
N MET A 269 4.41 -5.12 -22.81
CA MET A 269 5.41 -4.66 -21.82
C MET A 269 6.07 -5.81 -21.06
N TRP A 270 5.41 -6.96 -20.89
CA TRP A 270 5.98 -8.10 -20.17
C TRP A 270 7.25 -8.67 -20.82
N ARG A 271 7.47 -8.43 -22.12
CA ARG A 271 8.65 -8.89 -22.87
C ARG A 271 9.87 -7.98 -22.70
N LEU A 272 9.73 -6.83 -22.04
CA LEU A 272 10.82 -5.86 -21.88
C LEU A 272 11.93 -6.36 -20.96
N SER A 273 11.60 -7.16 -19.95
CA SER A 273 12.58 -7.73 -19.01
C SER A 273 11.99 -8.91 -18.24
N GLU A 274 12.85 -9.71 -17.61
CA GLU A 274 12.41 -10.80 -16.72
C GLU A 274 11.59 -10.28 -15.53
N ARG A 275 11.94 -9.10 -14.99
CA ARG A 275 11.18 -8.46 -13.91
C ARG A 275 9.75 -8.14 -14.33
N TRP A 276 9.57 -7.72 -15.58
CA TRP A 276 8.28 -7.44 -16.20
C TRP A 276 7.48 -8.72 -16.43
N LYS A 277 8.11 -9.80 -16.92
CA LYS A 277 7.50 -11.12 -17.09
C LYS A 277 6.96 -11.67 -15.76
N GLN A 278 7.77 -11.61 -14.70
CA GLN A 278 7.34 -12.05 -13.37
C GLN A 278 6.14 -11.25 -12.86
N ALA A 279 6.20 -9.91 -12.94
CA ALA A 279 5.10 -9.05 -12.51
C ALA A 279 3.80 -9.32 -13.30
N PHE A 280 3.93 -9.63 -14.60
CA PHE A 280 2.81 -10.02 -15.45
C PHE A 280 2.17 -11.33 -15.01
N TYR A 281 2.97 -12.36 -14.72
CA TYR A 281 2.46 -13.67 -14.31
C TYR A 281 1.80 -13.60 -12.93
N ASP A 282 2.40 -12.86 -11.99
CA ASP A 282 1.81 -12.61 -10.67
C ASP A 282 0.49 -11.83 -10.79
N CYS A 283 0.44 -10.83 -11.66
CA CYS A 283 -0.79 -10.06 -11.89
C CYS A 283 -1.90 -10.92 -12.52
N ILE A 284 -1.59 -11.82 -13.44
CA ILE A 284 -2.57 -12.76 -14.03
C ILE A 284 -3.12 -13.70 -12.96
N LYS A 285 -2.27 -14.24 -12.07
CA LYS A 285 -2.72 -15.11 -10.96
C LYS A 285 -3.75 -14.43 -10.07
N GLU A 286 -3.58 -13.14 -9.83
CA GLU A 286 -4.49 -12.34 -9.00
C GLU A 286 -5.78 -11.96 -9.74
N LEU A 287 -5.70 -11.49 -10.99
CA LEU A 287 -6.85 -11.04 -11.78
C LEU A 287 -7.69 -12.20 -12.35
N LYS A 288 -7.07 -13.37 -12.57
CA LYS A 288 -7.70 -14.58 -13.13
C LYS A 288 -8.51 -14.28 -14.39
N THR A 289 -9.81 -14.62 -14.38
CA THR A 289 -10.76 -14.45 -15.48
C THR A 289 -10.84 -13.04 -16.04
N LYS A 290 -10.43 -12.01 -15.28
CA LYS A 290 -10.37 -10.62 -15.73
C LYS A 290 -9.14 -10.30 -16.57
N ALA A 291 -8.03 -11.03 -16.39
CA ALA A 291 -6.83 -10.89 -17.19
C ALA A 291 -6.85 -11.75 -18.45
N TYR A 292 -7.53 -12.91 -18.43
CA TYR A 292 -7.47 -13.89 -19.51
C TYR A 292 -7.87 -13.37 -20.91
N PRO A 293 -8.88 -12.49 -21.09
CA PRO A 293 -9.19 -11.95 -22.42
C PRO A 293 -8.01 -11.21 -23.04
N ALA A 294 -7.25 -10.45 -22.23
CA ALA A 294 -6.05 -9.77 -22.68
C ALA A 294 -4.94 -10.77 -23.03
N VAL A 295 -4.68 -11.72 -22.12
CA VAL A 295 -3.66 -12.77 -22.30
C VAL A 295 -3.90 -13.51 -23.61
N LEU A 296 -5.07 -14.11 -23.77
CA LEU A 296 -5.42 -14.92 -24.95
C LEU A 296 -5.31 -14.13 -26.27
N SER A 297 -5.54 -12.82 -26.24
CA SER A 297 -5.50 -11.97 -27.44
C SER A 297 -4.07 -11.68 -27.94
N PHE A 298 -3.06 -11.70 -27.06
CA PHE A 298 -1.74 -11.11 -27.39
C PHE A 298 -0.54 -12.04 -27.15
N VAL A 299 -0.65 -13.07 -26.32
CA VAL A 299 0.46 -14.00 -26.05
C VAL A 299 0.66 -14.97 -27.22
N THR A 300 1.89 -15.45 -27.36
CA THR A 300 2.24 -16.53 -28.28
C THR A 300 1.85 -17.89 -27.70
N PHE A 301 1.80 -18.92 -28.54
CA PHE A 301 1.57 -20.29 -28.06
C PHE A 301 2.59 -20.75 -27.01
N GLU A 302 3.86 -20.36 -27.14
CA GLU A 302 4.92 -20.72 -26.17
C GLU A 302 4.66 -20.09 -24.79
N GLU A 303 4.39 -18.78 -24.76
CA GLU A 303 4.03 -18.06 -23.52
C GLU A 303 2.72 -18.59 -22.92
N TYR A 304 1.78 -19.01 -23.77
CA TYR A 304 0.53 -19.62 -23.33
C TYR A 304 0.76 -20.95 -22.62
N GLU A 305 1.62 -21.83 -23.13
CA GLU A 305 2.02 -23.08 -22.46
C GLU A 305 2.70 -22.80 -21.12
N GLU A 306 3.66 -21.87 -21.08
CA GLU A 306 4.30 -21.46 -19.82
C GLU A 306 3.27 -20.96 -18.80
N LEU A 307 2.31 -20.13 -19.22
CA LEU A 307 1.24 -19.64 -18.35
C LEU A 307 0.33 -20.78 -17.87
N LYS A 308 0.05 -21.80 -18.70
CA LYS A 308 -0.70 -22.98 -18.27
C LYS A 308 0.04 -23.75 -17.18
N GLU A 309 1.35 -23.92 -17.30
CA GLU A 309 2.17 -24.58 -16.29
C GLU A 309 2.16 -23.81 -14.96
N VAL A 310 2.27 -22.48 -15.03
CA VAL A 310 2.34 -21.60 -13.87
C VAL A 310 0.98 -21.44 -13.15
N LEU A 311 -0.13 -21.45 -13.90
CA LEU A 311 -1.49 -21.26 -13.35
C LEU A 311 -2.15 -22.59 -12.93
N GLY A 312 -1.65 -23.72 -13.43
CA GLY A 312 -2.13 -25.05 -13.05
C GLY A 312 -3.26 -25.58 -13.94
N LYS A 313 -3.68 -26.82 -13.64
CA LYS A 313 -4.51 -27.65 -14.56
C LYS A 313 -5.92 -27.11 -14.84
N GLU A 314 -6.49 -26.32 -13.93
CA GLU A 314 -7.86 -25.81 -14.06
C GLU A 314 -7.98 -24.66 -15.07
N VAL A 315 -6.87 -23.99 -15.37
CA VAL A 315 -6.86 -22.78 -16.21
C VAL A 315 -7.34 -23.03 -17.63
N LEU A 316 -7.13 -24.23 -18.19
CA LEU A 316 -7.59 -24.57 -19.54
C LEU A 316 -9.12 -24.49 -19.64
N SER A 317 -9.83 -24.90 -18.58
CA SER A 317 -11.29 -24.83 -18.53
C SER A 317 -11.78 -23.37 -18.46
N GLU A 318 -11.08 -22.53 -17.70
CA GLU A 318 -11.38 -21.11 -17.58
C GLU A 318 -11.06 -20.36 -18.89
N PHE A 319 -9.93 -20.68 -19.54
CA PHE A 319 -9.58 -20.14 -20.86
C PHE A 319 -10.62 -20.51 -21.92
N LYS A 320 -11.12 -21.74 -21.92
CA LYS A 320 -12.23 -22.14 -22.80
C LYS A 320 -13.48 -21.32 -22.53
N ALA A 321 -13.86 -21.17 -21.26
CA ALA A 321 -15.02 -20.36 -20.88
C ALA A 321 -14.89 -18.90 -21.35
N ILE A 322 -13.70 -18.30 -21.19
CA ILE A 322 -13.43 -16.94 -21.64
C ILE A 322 -13.43 -16.84 -23.16
N TYR A 323 -12.73 -17.73 -23.87
CA TYR A 323 -12.70 -17.78 -25.33
C TYR A 323 -14.12 -17.78 -25.94
N LEU A 324 -15.05 -18.53 -25.35
CA LEU A 324 -16.45 -18.60 -25.80
C LEU A 324 -17.23 -17.28 -25.69
N THR A 325 -16.79 -16.39 -24.81
CA THR A 325 -17.41 -15.07 -24.54
C THR A 325 -16.73 -13.91 -25.28
N MET A 326 -15.54 -14.13 -25.85
CA MET A 326 -14.79 -13.11 -26.59
C MET A 326 -15.46 -12.75 -27.92
N ALA A 327 -15.24 -11.53 -28.38
CA ALA A 327 -15.74 -11.08 -29.68
C ALA A 327 -14.99 -11.78 -30.83
N THR A 328 -15.66 -12.01 -31.97
CA THR A 328 -15.06 -12.68 -33.14
C THR A 328 -13.81 -11.96 -33.65
N SER A 329 -13.77 -10.63 -33.57
CA SER A 329 -12.57 -9.85 -33.92
C SER A 329 -11.37 -10.17 -33.03
N GLN A 330 -11.58 -10.35 -31.72
CA GLN A 330 -10.53 -10.70 -30.77
C GLN A 330 -10.08 -12.14 -30.97
N GLN A 331 -11.02 -13.07 -31.21
CA GLN A 331 -10.68 -14.45 -31.53
C GLN A 331 -9.79 -14.51 -32.78
N ASN A 332 -10.13 -13.79 -33.85
CA ASN A 332 -9.36 -13.80 -35.09
C ASN A 332 -7.90 -13.34 -34.91
N SER A 333 -7.63 -12.40 -34.01
CA SER A 333 -6.26 -11.92 -33.75
C SER A 333 -5.41 -12.85 -32.88
N MET A 334 -6.00 -13.88 -32.27
CA MET A 334 -5.28 -14.85 -31.45
C MET A 334 -4.36 -15.74 -32.30
N ASP A 335 -3.36 -16.32 -31.66
CA ASP A 335 -2.51 -17.37 -32.24
C ASP A 335 -3.38 -18.57 -32.69
N GLU A 336 -3.12 -19.09 -33.90
CA GLU A 336 -3.87 -20.20 -34.49
C GLU A 336 -3.83 -21.47 -33.64
N ARG A 337 -2.68 -21.77 -33.01
CA ARG A 337 -2.54 -22.97 -32.19
C ARG A 337 -3.33 -22.87 -30.88
N ILE A 338 -3.37 -21.67 -30.29
CA ILE A 338 -4.20 -21.40 -29.11
C ILE A 338 -5.67 -21.53 -29.49
N LYS A 339 -6.07 -20.97 -30.64
CA LYS A 339 -7.44 -21.13 -31.15
C LYS A 339 -7.80 -22.58 -31.31
N GLU A 340 -6.97 -23.40 -31.97
CA GLU A 340 -7.24 -24.82 -32.18
C GLU A 340 -7.41 -25.60 -30.87
N GLU A 341 -6.62 -25.31 -29.83
CA GLU A 341 -6.73 -25.97 -28.53
C GLU A 341 -7.99 -25.55 -27.74
N LEU A 342 -8.38 -24.28 -27.86
CA LEU A 342 -9.57 -23.72 -27.22
C LEU A 342 -10.84 -23.94 -28.04
N HIS A 343 -10.71 -24.30 -29.32
CA HIS A 343 -11.81 -24.51 -30.25
C HIS A 343 -12.64 -25.71 -29.82
N ASP A 344 -13.92 -25.45 -29.53
CA ASP A 344 -14.86 -26.47 -29.15
C ASP A 344 -15.60 -27.00 -30.40
N LYS A 345 -15.13 -28.15 -30.90
CA LYS A 345 -15.74 -28.85 -32.05
C LYS A 345 -17.23 -29.12 -31.85
N GLU A 346 -17.71 -29.29 -30.61
CA GLU A 346 -19.13 -29.50 -30.33
C GLU A 346 -19.97 -28.24 -30.54
N ARG A 347 -19.46 -27.05 -30.20
CA ARG A 347 -20.21 -25.80 -30.40
C ARG A 347 -20.40 -25.51 -31.89
N GLU A 348 -19.38 -25.72 -32.70
CA GLU A 348 -19.51 -25.59 -34.16
C GLU A 348 -20.47 -26.61 -34.75
N ALA A 349 -20.46 -27.86 -34.26
CA ALA A 349 -21.41 -28.87 -34.70
C ALA A 349 -22.85 -28.45 -34.35
N ARG A 350 -23.07 -27.88 -33.16
CA ARG A 350 -24.37 -27.35 -32.72
C ARG A 350 -24.78 -26.09 -33.51
N GLU A 351 -23.86 -25.18 -33.82
CA GLU A 351 -24.14 -23.99 -34.64
C GLU A 351 -24.40 -24.35 -36.10
N ARG A 352 -23.68 -25.33 -36.66
CA ARG A 352 -23.93 -25.92 -37.98
C ARG A 352 -25.30 -26.60 -38.03
N ASP A 353 -25.64 -27.44 -37.05
CA ASP A 353 -26.97 -28.06 -36.91
C ASP A 353 -28.08 -27.01 -36.74
N ARG A 354 -27.81 -25.92 -36.01
CA ARG A 354 -28.77 -24.82 -35.84
C ARG A 354 -28.97 -24.00 -37.12
N LYS A 355 -27.89 -23.78 -37.90
CA LYS A 355 -27.95 -23.13 -39.22
C LYS A 355 -28.69 -24.02 -40.22
N SER A 356 -28.35 -25.31 -40.31
CA SER A 356 -29.03 -26.26 -41.21
C SER A 356 -30.53 -26.35 -40.90
N ARG A 357 -30.92 -26.44 -39.63
CA ARG A 357 -32.35 -26.43 -39.23
C ARG A 357 -33.06 -25.11 -39.56
N LYS A 358 -32.36 -23.97 -39.53
CA LYS A 358 -32.94 -22.67 -39.93
C LYS A 358 -33.12 -22.60 -41.46
N GLU A 359 -32.16 -23.11 -42.22
CA GLU A 359 -32.24 -23.18 -43.68
C GLU A 359 -33.35 -24.15 -44.12
N GLU A 360 -33.43 -25.33 -43.51
CA GLU A 360 -34.48 -26.31 -43.78
C GLU A 360 -35.89 -25.77 -43.47
N ARG A 361 -36.03 -24.98 -42.39
CA ARG A 361 -37.30 -24.28 -42.08
C ARG A 361 -37.65 -23.25 -43.15
N LYS A 362 -36.69 -22.42 -43.57
CA LYS A 362 -36.90 -21.43 -44.64
C LYS A 362 -37.26 -22.08 -45.97
N GLU A 363 -36.66 -23.23 -46.27
CA GLU A 363 -36.95 -23.97 -47.50
C GLU A 363 -38.32 -24.63 -47.47
N LYS A 364 -38.71 -25.26 -46.35
CA LYS A 364 -40.07 -25.78 -46.17
C LYS A 364 -41.14 -24.70 -46.25
N GLU A 365 -40.86 -23.50 -45.73
CA GLU A 365 -41.75 -22.36 -45.81
C GLU A 365 -41.92 -21.86 -47.26
N LYS A 366 -40.81 -21.71 -48.00
CA LYS A 366 -40.85 -21.40 -49.44
C LYS A 366 -41.60 -22.45 -50.26
N THR A 367 -41.45 -23.73 -49.95
CA THR A 367 -42.14 -24.81 -50.65
C THR A 367 -43.65 -24.78 -50.38
N ARG A 368 -44.06 -24.53 -49.13
CA ARG A 368 -45.47 -24.35 -48.76
C ARG A 368 -46.10 -23.12 -49.42
N GLU A 369 -45.36 -22.02 -49.54
CA GLU A 369 -45.81 -20.84 -50.30
C GLU A 369 -46.00 -21.14 -51.78
N ARG A 370 -45.08 -21.90 -52.40
CA ARG A 370 -45.20 -22.34 -53.80
C ARG A 370 -46.38 -23.28 -54.03
N GLU A 371 -46.66 -24.19 -53.08
CA GLU A 371 -47.83 -25.08 -53.16
C GLU A 371 -49.13 -24.28 -53.02
N ARG A 372 -49.22 -23.36 -52.04
CA ARG A 372 -50.37 -22.46 -51.90
C ARG A 372 -50.61 -21.62 -53.15
N ALA A 373 -49.55 -21.13 -53.79
CA ALA A 373 -49.67 -20.38 -55.04
C ALA A 373 -50.18 -21.26 -56.20
N ARG A 374 -49.74 -22.52 -56.29
CA ARG A 374 -50.21 -23.48 -57.30
C ARG A 374 -51.65 -23.92 -57.08
N ASP A 375 -52.07 -24.10 -55.84
CA ASP A 375 -53.44 -24.47 -55.51
C ASP A 375 -54.39 -23.30 -55.75
N ALA A 376 -53.98 -22.07 -55.45
CA ALA A 376 -54.72 -20.86 -55.81
C ALA A 376 -54.84 -20.69 -57.35
N GLU A 377 -53.80 -21.00 -58.12
CA GLU A 377 -53.88 -21.02 -59.60
C GLU A 377 -54.82 -22.10 -60.13
N LYS A 378 -54.86 -23.28 -59.49
CA LYS A 378 -55.78 -24.37 -59.86
C LYS A 378 -57.23 -24.03 -59.54
N GLU A 379 -57.51 -23.44 -58.37
CA GLU A 379 -58.85 -22.93 -58.02
C GLU A 379 -59.29 -21.80 -58.96
N HIS A 380 -58.36 -20.95 -59.40
CA HIS A 380 -58.69 -19.91 -60.36
C HIS A 380 -58.95 -20.47 -61.77
N ARG A 381 -58.33 -21.59 -62.15
CA ARG A 381 -58.59 -22.28 -63.43
C ARG A 381 -59.86 -23.14 -63.41
N SER A 382 -60.32 -23.62 -62.26
CA SER A 382 -61.56 -24.40 -62.14
C SER A 382 -62.83 -23.54 -62.03
N ARG A 383 -62.69 -22.23 -61.82
CA ARG A 383 -63.78 -21.24 -61.76
C ARG A 383 -63.98 -20.44 -63.06
N ARG A 384 -63.25 -20.77 -64.13
CA ARG A 384 -63.47 -20.31 -65.51
C ARG A 384 -63.88 -21.50 -66.34
#